data_AF-A0A354BI46-F1
#
_entry.id   AF-A0A354BI46-F1
#
_cell.length_a   1.000
_cell.length_b   1.000
_cell.length_c   1.000
_cell.angle_alpha   90.00
_cell.angle_beta   90.00
_cell.angle_gamma   90.00
#
_symmetry.space_group_name_H-M   'P 1'
#
loop_
_entity.id
_entity.type
_entity.pdbx_description
1 polymer ?
#
loop_
_entity_poly.entity_id
_entity_poly.type
_entity_poly.pdbx_seq_one_letter_code
_entity_poly.pdbx_strand_id
1 'polypeptide(L)' 'NWKVQIEVTKVAVDSSSPEGHHQVDALAGATITSRGVENTLKFWLSDKGYGPYLSRLRHERS' A
#
# COMPACT_ATOMS: atom_id res chain seq x y z
N ASN A 1 9.56 -3.78 -12.76
CA ASN A 1 8.10 -3.83 -12.98
C ASN A 1 7.42 -3.32 -11.72
N TRP A 2 6.66 -2.23 -11.78
CA TRP A 2 6.03 -1.62 -10.61
C TRP A 2 4.82 -2.45 -10.16
N LYS A 3 4.75 -2.80 -8.88
CA LYS A 3 3.64 -3.55 -8.29
C LYS A 3 3.34 -2.99 -6.91
N VAL A 4 2.08 -2.59 -6.68
CA VAL A 4 1.62 -2.09 -5.37
C VAL A 4 1.59 -3.25 -4.38
N GLN A 5 2.25 -3.08 -3.23
CA GLN A 5 2.38 -4.12 -2.18
C GLN A 5 1.63 -3.76 -0.89
N ILE A 6 1.00 -2.59 -0.81
CA ILE A 6 0.34 -2.13 0.43
C ILE A 6 -0.85 -3.01 0.76
N GLU A 7 -0.92 -3.44 2.02
CA GLU A 7 -2.00 -4.25 2.59
C GLU A 7 -2.46 -3.68 3.94
N VAL A 8 -3.78 -3.73 4.18
CA VAL A 8 -4.39 -3.41 5.48
C VAL A 8 -4.89 -4.70 6.10
N THR A 9 -4.20 -5.19 7.13
CA THR A 9 -4.36 -6.56 7.64
C THR A 9 -5.04 -6.63 9.00
N LYS A 10 -5.84 -7.67 9.23
CA LYS A 10 -6.44 -7.94 10.55
C LYS A 10 -5.47 -8.65 11.50
N VAL A 11 -4.40 -9.21 10.96
CA VAL A 11 -3.31 -9.82 11.74
C VAL A 11 -2.40 -8.71 12.21
N ALA A 12 -1.97 -8.73 13.47
CA ALA A 12 -1.01 -7.76 13.97
C ALA A 12 0.25 -7.76 13.10
N VAL A 13 0.65 -6.57 12.63
CA VAL A 13 1.83 -6.42 11.79
C VAL A 13 3.10 -6.74 12.59
N ASP A 14 3.90 -7.66 12.06
CA ASP A 14 5.26 -7.91 12.55
C ASP A 14 6.25 -7.01 11.81
N SER A 15 6.72 -5.96 12.50
CA SER A 15 7.67 -5.01 11.93
C SER A 15 9.07 -5.58 11.68
N SER A 16 9.37 -6.78 12.18
CA SER A 16 10.62 -7.50 11.89
C SER A 16 10.55 -8.34 10.61
N SER A 17 9.34 -8.57 10.08
CA SER A 17 9.14 -9.31 8.84
C SER A 17 9.34 -8.42 7.59
N PRO A 18 9.87 -8.96 6.47
CA PRO A 18 9.96 -8.23 5.21
C PRO A 18 8.62 -7.67 4.72
N GLU A 19 7.53 -8.40 5.01
CA GLU A 19 6.16 -8.04 4.66
C GLU A 19 5.64 -6.88 5.51
N GLY A 20 6.06 -6.79 6.77
CA GLY A 20 5.62 -5.77 7.72
C GLY A 20 5.92 -4.34 7.26
N HIS A 21 6.93 -4.14 6.40
CA HIS A 21 7.21 -2.85 5.78
C HIS A 21 6.08 -2.31 4.88
N HIS A 22 5.20 -3.19 4.39
CA HIS A 22 4.11 -2.84 3.48
C HIS A 22 2.72 -3.11 4.08
N GLN A 23 2.66 -3.54 5.34
CA GLN A 23 1.42 -3.87 6.03
C GLN A 23 1.07 -2.81 7.08
N VAL A 24 -0.22 -2.57 7.27
CA VAL A 24 -0.76 -1.70 8.30
C VAL A 24 -1.90 -2.43 9.01
N ASP A 25 -1.97 -2.30 10.34
CA ASP A 25 -3.06 -2.88 11.12
C ASP A 25 -4.43 -2.32 10.71
N ALA A 26 -5.41 -3.21 10.57
CA ALA A 26 -6.80 -2.87 10.33
C ALA A 26 -7.48 -2.41 11.61
N LEU A 27 -8.42 -1.48 11.49
CA LEU A 27 -9.21 -1.02 12.63
C LEU A 27 -10.34 -2.02 12.94
N ALA A 28 -10.34 -2.55 14.16
CA ALA A 28 -11.38 -3.46 14.64
C ALA A 28 -12.77 -2.80 14.56
N GLY A 29 -13.78 -3.55 14.08
CA GLY A 29 -15.13 -3.02 13.87
C GLY A 29 -15.30 -2.13 12.62
N ALA A 30 -14.22 -1.78 11.92
CA ALA A 30 -14.25 -0.91 10.74
C ALA A 30 -13.66 -1.59 9.49
N THR A 31 -14.07 -2.83 9.22
CA THR A 31 -13.56 -3.62 8.07
C THR A 31 -13.85 -2.95 6.72
N ILE A 32 -15.03 -2.34 6.54
CA ILE A 32 -15.39 -1.66 5.28
C ILE A 32 -14.50 -0.44 5.06
N THR A 33 -14.27 0.36 6.10
CA THR A 33 -13.36 1.51 6.05
C THR A 33 -11.94 1.09 5.72
N SER A 34 -11.45 0.03 6.37
CA SER A 34 -10.10 -0.53 6.13
C SER A 34 -9.93 -0.97 4.67
N ARG A 35 -10.92 -1.68 4.11
CA ARG A 35 -10.94 -2.05 2.67
C ARG A 35 -11.02 -0.84 1.74
N GLY A 36 -11.77 0.19 2.13
CA GLY A 36 -11.85 1.45 1.39
C GLY A 36 -10.47 2.10 1.24
N VAL A 37 -9.76 2.26 2.36
CA VAL A 37 -8.39 2.81 2.40
C VAL A 37 -7.43 1.98 1.54
N GLU A 38 -7.46 0.66 1.68
CA GLU A 38 -6.62 -0.24 0.89
C GLU A 38 -6.87 -0.07 -0.61
N ASN A 39 -8.14 -0.01 -1.03
CA ASN A 39 -8.52 0.18 -2.43
C ASN A 39 -8.14 1.57 -2.96
N THR A 40 -8.26 2.62 -2.15
CA THR A 40 -7.81 3.98 -2.50
C THR A 40 -6.32 3.98 -2.82
N LEU A 41 -5.50 3.39 -1.95
CA LEU A 41 -4.05 3.30 -2.16
C LEU A 41 -3.72 2.47 -3.39
N LYS A 42 -4.35 1.29 -3.56
CA LYS A 42 -4.15 0.44 -4.74
C LYS A 42 -4.45 1.18 -6.05
N PHE A 43 -5.54 1.94 -6.11
CA PHE A 43 -5.89 2.70 -7.31
C PHE A 43 -4.87 3.82 -7.58
N TRP A 44 -4.62 4.68 -6.60
CA TRP A 44 -3.76 5.85 -6.79
C TRP A 44 -2.29 5.50 -7.00
N LEU A 45 -1.83 4.36 -6.51
CA LEU A 45 -0.48 3.87 -6.78
C LEU A 45 -0.40 3.02 -8.05
N SER A 46 -1.51 2.66 -8.70
CA SER A 46 -1.48 1.90 -9.96
C SER A 46 -0.99 2.74 -11.15
N ASP A 47 -0.82 2.08 -12.29
CA ASP A 47 -0.50 2.74 -13.57
C ASP A 47 -1.59 3.71 -14.05
N LYS A 48 -2.82 3.55 -13.57
CA LYS A 48 -3.94 4.47 -13.84
C LYS A 48 -3.97 5.69 -12.92
N GLY A 49 -3.14 5.69 -11.88
CA GLY A 49 -2.99 6.79 -10.92
C GLY A 49 -1.61 7.45 -11.04
N TYR A 50 -0.95 7.65 -9.91
CA TYR A 50 0.38 8.25 -9.79
C TYR A 50 1.54 7.27 -10.05
N GLY A 51 1.28 5.99 -10.34
CA GLY A 51 2.32 5.00 -10.60
C GLY A 51 3.40 5.45 -11.61
N PRO A 52 3.03 6.03 -12.78
CA PRO A 52 4.02 6.51 -13.75
C PRO A 52 4.84 7.69 -13.23
N TYR A 53 4.19 8.64 -12.53
CA TYR A 53 4.85 9.79 -11.93
C TYR A 53 5.87 9.37 -10.87
N LEU A 54 5.47 8.50 -9.93
CA LEU A 54 6.35 7.98 -8.89
C LEU A 54 7.52 7.17 -9.47
N SER A 55 7.26 6.42 -10.55
CA SER A 55 8.31 5.69 -11.27
C SER A 55 9.33 6.64 -11.88
N ARG A 56 8.90 7.73 -12.52
CA ARG A 56 9.80 8.76 -13.03
C ARG A 56 10.60 9.43 -11.90
N LEU A 57 9.94 9.86 -10.82
CA LEU A 57 10.58 10.53 -9.68
C LEU A 57 11.69 9.69 -9.04
N ARG A 58 11.49 8.36 -8.97
CA ARG A 58 12.51 7.42 -8.47
C ARG A 58 13.74 7.36 -9.37
N HIS A 59 13.57 7.41 -10.69
CA HIS A 59 14.71 7.44 -11.63
C HIS A 59 15.46 8.77 -11.59
N GLU A 60 14.77 9.89 -11.34
CA GLU A 60 15.41 11.22 -11.22
C GLU A 60 16.23 11.37 -9.93
N ARG A 61 15.94 10.57 -8.90
CA ARG A 61 16.63 10.59 -7.60
C ARG A 61 17.73 9.54 -7.45
N SER A 62 17.86 8.63 -8.42
CA SER A 62 18.91 7.61 -8.48
C SER A 62 20.06 8.07 -9.36
#